data_AF-A0A0V8GEZ1-F1
#
_entry.id   AF-A0A0V8GEZ1-F1
#
_cell.length_a   1.000
_cell.length_b   1.000
_cell.length_c   1.000
_cell.angle_alpha   90.00
_cell.angle_beta   90.00
_cell.angle_gamma   90.00
#
_symmetry.space_group_name_H-M   'P 1'
#
loop_
_entity.id
_entity.type
_entity.pdbx_description
1 polymer ?
#
loop_
_entity_poly.entity_id
_entity_poly.type
_entity_poly.pdbx_seq_one_letter_code
_entity_poly.pdbx_strand_id
1 'polypeptide(L)'
;MKKVAFILVMSLLISTLSPSIFVNNKTINPRYDQERKNEYTTQINSLSIGYHTADAWAVLVGKLIIKSATRLAKIGSKTYKKVPKSKVVNALKNYKGTTYSTGSKKYVITKTDMKHMLERHHPRYWTDSKKNVKKQTFFDSKLSIKDVESIAINVAKQNRSGLSKVSSTGSKQFTGTVDGVKYVMGVEKGHIRQLYPLMK
;
A
#
# COMPACT_ATOMS: atom_id res chain seq x y z
N MET A 1 33.78 -53.45 -32.28
CA MET A 1 34.63 -52.36 -32.79
C MET A 1 33.97 -51.01 -32.49
N LYS A 2 34.67 -50.11 -31.77
CA LYS A 2 34.68 -48.61 -31.78
C LYS A 2 33.44 -47.92 -32.42
N LYS A 3 32.72 -46.94 -31.83
CA LYS A 3 33.06 -45.61 -31.24
C LYS A 3 31.80 -45.12 -30.47
N VAL A 4 31.78 -44.67 -29.21
CA VAL A 4 32.22 -43.40 -28.56
C VAL A 4 31.63 -42.10 -29.13
N ALA A 5 30.95 -41.36 -28.22
CA ALA A 5 30.70 -39.90 -28.10
C ALA A 5 29.54 -39.25 -28.88
N PHE A 6 28.81 -38.20 -28.41
CA PHE A 6 28.64 -37.46 -27.13
C PHE A 6 27.59 -36.34 -27.41
N ILE A 7 26.85 -35.84 -26.39
CA ILE A 7 26.09 -34.55 -26.31
C ILE A 7 24.72 -34.49 -27.06
N LEU A 8 23.58 -33.93 -26.58
CA LEU A 8 23.26 -32.80 -25.68
C LEU A 8 21.89 -33.00 -24.98
N VAL A 9 21.79 -32.49 -23.75
CA VAL A 9 20.58 -32.32 -22.93
C VAL A 9 19.79 -31.09 -23.39
N MET A 10 18.46 -31.17 -23.60
CA MET A 10 17.52 -30.17 -23.08
C MET A 10 16.03 -30.43 -23.36
N SER A 11 15.24 -30.04 -22.36
CA SER A 11 13.88 -29.46 -22.42
C SER A 11 12.64 -30.37 -22.29
N LEU A 12 12.02 -30.18 -21.11
CA LEU A 12 10.60 -29.84 -20.88
C LEU A 12 9.51 -30.87 -21.23
N LEU A 13 8.71 -31.26 -20.22
CA LEU A 13 7.35 -30.73 -20.06
C LEU A 13 6.65 -31.20 -18.77
N ILE A 14 5.86 -30.25 -18.27
CA ILE A 14 5.06 -30.19 -17.04
C ILE A 14 3.80 -31.06 -17.18
N SER A 15 3.39 -31.79 -16.14
CA SER A 15 1.96 -31.90 -15.78
C SER A 15 1.74 -32.59 -14.43
N THR A 16 0.57 -32.30 -13.85
CA THR A 16 0.05 -32.69 -12.53
C THR A 16 0.68 -31.84 -11.43
N LEU A 17 -0.09 -31.05 -10.67
CA LEU A 17 -1.02 -31.55 -9.67
C LEU A 17 -2.16 -30.53 -9.44
N SER A 18 -3.40 -31.01 -9.47
CA SER A 18 -4.54 -30.33 -8.87
C SER A 18 -4.39 -30.37 -7.34
N PRO A 19 -4.47 -29.25 -6.59
CA PRO A 19 -4.49 -29.34 -5.14
C PRO A 19 -5.90 -29.61 -4.62
N SER A 20 -6.01 -30.72 -3.88
CA SER A 20 -7.09 -31.12 -2.99
C SER A 20 -7.07 -30.35 -1.66
N ILE A 21 -8.24 -30.16 -1.05
CA ILE A 21 -8.43 -29.45 0.23
C ILE A 21 -8.22 -30.40 1.41
N PHE A 22 -7.45 -29.99 2.42
CA PHE A 22 -7.38 -30.63 3.73
C PHE A 22 -7.62 -29.60 4.85
N VAL A 23 -8.40 -29.99 5.87
CA VAL A 23 -8.62 -29.27 7.12
C VAL A 23 -8.02 -30.09 8.25
N ASN A 24 -7.27 -29.45 9.16
CA ASN A 24 -6.78 -30.08 10.38
C ASN A 24 -7.12 -29.19 11.59
N ASN A 25 -7.67 -29.82 12.63
CA ASN A 25 -8.15 -29.16 13.85
C ASN A 25 -7.30 -29.63 15.04
N LYS A 26 -6.85 -28.70 15.89
CA LYS A 26 -6.35 -29.08 17.22
C LYS A 26 -6.60 -27.99 18.27
N THR A 27 -7.21 -28.41 19.37
CA THR A 27 -7.58 -27.67 20.58
C THR A 27 -6.54 -27.87 21.68
N ILE A 28 -6.08 -26.82 22.39
CA ILE A 28 -5.54 -26.90 23.77
C ILE A 28 -5.68 -25.54 24.51
N ASN A 29 -6.04 -25.58 25.80
CA ASN A 29 -5.90 -24.53 26.84
C ASN A 29 -5.43 -25.24 28.14
N PRO A 30 -4.42 -24.77 28.93
CA PRO A 30 -4.67 -23.92 30.12
C PRO A 30 -3.51 -22.97 30.64
N ARG A 31 -3.90 -21.85 31.29
CA ARG A 31 -3.51 -21.25 32.63
C ARG A 31 -2.09 -21.52 33.24
N TYR A 32 -1.34 -20.65 33.94
CA TYR A 32 -1.10 -19.19 34.13
C TYR A 32 0.22 -19.11 34.94
N ASP A 33 1.29 -18.44 34.47
CA ASP A 33 2.29 -17.77 35.34
C ASP A 33 3.19 -16.80 34.54
N GLN A 34 3.74 -15.81 35.23
CA GLN A 34 4.37 -14.61 34.67
C GLN A 34 5.65 -14.87 33.85
N GLU A 35 5.76 -14.25 32.67
CA GLU A 35 6.84 -13.34 32.22
C GLU A 35 6.98 -13.35 30.69
N ARG A 36 6.87 -12.15 30.09
CA ARG A 36 7.20 -11.77 28.69
C ARG A 36 6.49 -12.50 27.52
N LYS A 37 5.80 -11.64 26.74
CA LYS A 37 5.41 -11.76 25.32
C LYS A 37 4.18 -12.63 25.03
N ASN A 38 3.00 -12.04 25.19
CA ASN A 38 1.75 -12.71 24.81
C ASN A 38 1.26 -12.20 23.46
N GLU A 39 1.51 -13.05 22.46
CA GLU A 39 0.61 -13.39 21.36
C GLU A 39 -0.87 -13.16 21.67
N TYR A 40 -1.58 -12.51 20.73
CA TYR A 40 -3.03 -12.58 20.65
C TYR A 40 -3.41 -13.37 19.41
N THR A 41 -3.82 -14.62 19.62
CA THR A 41 -4.54 -15.44 18.65
C THR A 41 -6.03 -15.10 18.75
N THR A 42 -6.64 -14.67 17.65
CA THR A 42 -8.10 -14.72 17.48
C THR A 42 -8.38 -15.37 16.13
N GLN A 43 -8.96 -16.57 16.17
CA GLN A 43 -9.59 -17.17 15.01
C GLN A 43 -10.92 -16.45 14.76
N ILE A 44 -11.10 -15.95 13.54
CA ILE A 44 -12.39 -15.53 13.00
C ILE A 44 -12.54 -16.12 11.61
N ASN A 45 -13.41 -17.13 11.51
CA ASN A 45 -13.97 -17.59 10.26
C ASN A 45 -14.72 -16.42 9.61
N SER A 46 -14.24 -15.95 8.46
CA SER A 46 -15.02 -15.03 7.62
C SER A 46 -14.68 -15.25 6.15
N LEU A 47 -15.75 -15.34 5.35
CA LEU A 47 -15.76 -15.69 3.92
C LEU A 47 -14.75 -14.86 3.13
N SER A 48 -13.86 -15.54 2.39
CA SER A 48 -12.99 -14.89 1.41
C SER A 48 -13.70 -14.82 0.06
N ILE A 49 -13.83 -13.62 -0.46
CA ILE A 49 -13.92 -13.40 -1.91
C ILE A 49 -12.46 -13.22 -2.34
N GLY A 50 -11.94 -14.24 -3.01
CA GLY A 50 -10.51 -14.41 -3.25
C GLY A 50 -9.89 -13.33 -4.13
N TYR A 51 -8.95 -12.59 -3.57
CA TYR A 51 -7.76 -12.17 -4.30
C TYR A 51 -6.64 -13.13 -3.90
N HIS A 52 -6.00 -13.78 -4.87
CA HIS A 52 -4.91 -14.72 -4.63
C HIS A 52 -3.79 -14.04 -3.82
N THR A 53 -3.51 -14.57 -2.63
CA THR A 53 -2.50 -14.13 -1.66
C THR A 53 -1.06 -14.48 -2.06
N ALA A 54 -0.78 -14.63 -3.36
CA ALA A 54 0.58 -14.84 -3.87
C ALA A 54 1.35 -13.52 -4.13
N ASP A 55 0.69 -12.36 -4.11
CA ASP A 55 1.29 -11.08 -4.52
C ASP A 55 1.53 -10.07 -3.38
N ALA A 56 1.55 -10.51 -2.13
CA ALA A 56 2.01 -9.70 -0.99
C ALA A 56 3.53 -9.38 -1.02
N TRP A 57 4.19 -9.52 -2.18
CA TRP A 57 5.63 -9.39 -2.40
C TRP A 57 6.07 -8.13 -3.15
N ALA A 58 5.20 -7.18 -3.47
CA ALA A 58 5.60 -5.98 -4.21
C ALA A 58 5.07 -4.67 -3.62
N VAL A 59 5.48 -4.34 -2.39
CA VAL A 59 5.60 -2.91 -2.04
C VAL A 59 6.77 -2.35 -2.85
N LEU A 60 6.51 -1.89 -4.07
CA LEU A 60 7.54 -1.26 -4.89
C LEU A 60 7.87 0.12 -4.31
N VAL A 61 8.84 0.15 -3.40
CA VAL A 61 9.40 1.40 -2.88
C VAL A 61 10.30 2.00 -3.95
N GLY A 62 10.01 3.25 -4.30
CA GLY A 62 10.76 3.97 -5.32
C GLY A 62 12.07 4.59 -4.83
N LYS A 63 13.22 4.31 -5.45
CA LYS A 63 14.47 5.07 -5.26
C LYS A 63 14.63 6.10 -6.38
N LEU A 64 14.86 7.37 -6.06
CA LEU A 64 15.10 8.39 -7.10
C LEU A 64 16.51 8.27 -7.69
N ILE A 65 16.63 8.28 -9.02
CA ILE A 65 17.90 8.44 -9.74
C ILE A 65 17.93 9.85 -10.35
N ILE A 66 19.02 10.59 -10.09
CA ILE A 66 19.26 11.94 -10.64
C ILE A 66 20.37 11.82 -11.68
N LYS A 67 20.04 11.95 -12.97
CA LYS A 67 21.02 12.18 -14.04
C LYS A 67 20.77 13.58 -14.60
N SER A 68 21.68 14.51 -14.28
CA SER A 68 21.95 15.90 -14.75
C SER A 68 20.82 16.85 -15.24
N ALA A 69 19.64 16.40 -15.64
CA ALA A 69 18.46 17.24 -15.92
C ALA A 69 17.11 16.54 -15.68
N THR A 70 17.07 15.21 -15.50
CA THR A 70 15.82 14.45 -15.34
C THR A 70 15.76 13.76 -13.99
N ARG A 71 14.70 14.05 -13.22
CA ARG A 71 14.38 13.33 -11.98
C ARG A 71 13.53 12.11 -12.34
N LEU A 72 14.04 10.92 -12.03
CA LEU A 72 13.37 9.64 -12.30
C LEU A 72 13.10 8.89 -10.99
N ALA A 73 11.84 8.54 -10.72
CA ALA A 73 11.49 7.64 -9.63
C ALA A 73 11.62 6.18 -10.11
N LYS A 74 12.58 5.41 -9.57
CA LYS A 74 12.73 3.98 -9.88
C LYS A 74 11.89 3.17 -8.91
N ILE A 75 10.78 2.59 -9.36
CA ILE A 75 9.83 1.81 -8.58
C ILE A 75 9.89 0.37 -9.09
N GLY A 76 10.49 -0.51 -8.30
CA GLY A 76 10.90 -1.84 -8.77
C GLY A 76 11.91 -1.75 -9.92
N SER A 77 11.62 -2.44 -11.02
CA SER A 77 12.41 -2.39 -12.26
C SER A 77 12.07 -1.21 -13.17
N LYS A 78 10.96 -0.49 -12.91
CA LYS A 78 10.48 0.59 -13.79
C LYS A 78 10.96 1.95 -13.31
N THR A 79 11.18 2.87 -14.26
CA THR A 79 11.48 4.28 -13.97
C THR A 79 10.35 5.18 -14.44
N TYR A 80 9.99 6.14 -13.60
CA TYR A 80 8.90 7.09 -13.85
C TYR A 80 9.46 8.50 -13.92
N LYS A 81 9.12 9.20 -15.01
CA LYS A 81 9.46 10.60 -15.22
C LYS A 81 8.43 11.50 -14.55
N LYS A 82 8.88 12.67 -14.08
CA LYS A 82 8.01 13.77 -13.68
C LYS A 82 7.00 14.08 -14.78
N VAL A 83 5.76 14.37 -14.38
CA VAL A 83 4.68 14.80 -15.29
C VAL A 83 4.29 16.26 -15.04
N PRO A 84 3.64 16.94 -16.01
CA PRO A 84 3.10 18.28 -15.78
C PRO A 84 1.93 18.26 -14.79
N LYS A 85 1.76 19.33 -14.01
CA LYS A 85 0.66 19.47 -13.03
C LYS A 85 -0.73 19.35 -13.67
N SER A 86 -0.88 19.77 -14.92
CA SER A 86 -2.13 19.64 -15.68
C SER A 86 -2.59 18.19 -15.79
N LYS A 87 -1.68 17.20 -15.84
CA LYS A 87 -2.05 15.78 -15.86
C LYS A 87 -2.84 15.37 -14.62
N VAL A 88 -2.45 15.87 -13.45
CA VAL A 88 -3.13 15.57 -12.18
C VAL A 88 -4.46 16.31 -12.09
N VAL A 89 -4.47 17.59 -12.48
CA VAL A 89 -5.70 18.41 -12.54
C VAL A 89 -6.75 17.75 -13.44
N ASN A 90 -6.34 17.31 -14.63
CA ASN A 90 -7.24 16.64 -15.57
C ASN A 90 -7.74 15.30 -15.04
N ALA A 91 -6.87 14.51 -14.38
CA ALA A 91 -7.27 13.24 -13.77
C ALA A 91 -8.27 13.44 -12.62
N LEU A 92 -8.20 14.56 -11.91
CA LEU A 92 -9.08 14.91 -10.80
C LEU A 92 -10.29 15.77 -11.21
N LYS A 93 -10.52 16.01 -12.51
CA LYS A 93 -11.60 16.90 -12.98
C LYS A 93 -12.96 16.54 -12.36
N ASN A 94 -13.28 15.25 -12.34
CA ASN A 94 -14.56 14.71 -11.85
C ASN A 94 -14.48 14.15 -10.42
N TYR A 95 -13.34 14.28 -9.76
CA TYR A 95 -13.18 13.77 -8.40
C TYR A 95 -13.90 14.69 -7.40
N LYS A 96 -14.89 14.13 -6.69
CA LYS A 96 -15.75 14.87 -5.76
C LYS A 96 -15.21 14.92 -4.33
N GLY A 97 -14.24 14.05 -4.01
CA GLY A 97 -13.80 13.85 -2.63
C GLY A 97 -14.69 12.85 -1.88
N THR A 98 -14.33 12.60 -0.63
CA THR A 98 -15.07 11.71 0.27
C THR A 98 -14.99 12.20 1.72
N THR A 99 -15.88 11.70 2.57
CA THR A 99 -15.90 11.98 4.01
C THR A 99 -15.95 10.68 4.79
N TYR A 100 -15.13 10.59 5.83
CA TYR A 100 -15.17 9.56 6.84
C TYR A 100 -15.61 10.14 8.18
N SER A 101 -16.56 9.50 8.84
CA SER A 101 -17.08 9.94 10.15
C SER A 101 -16.68 8.96 11.24
N THR A 102 -16.28 9.49 12.40
CA THR A 102 -16.01 8.70 13.61
C THR A 102 -16.44 9.47 14.85
N GLY A 103 -17.48 8.97 15.53
CA GLY A 103 -18.14 9.71 16.60
C GLY A 103 -18.70 11.03 16.09
N SER A 104 -18.43 12.13 16.80
CA SER A 104 -18.80 13.49 16.38
C SER A 104 -17.84 14.13 15.36
N LYS A 105 -16.77 13.44 14.97
CA LYS A 105 -15.73 13.99 14.08
C LYS A 105 -15.91 13.53 12.64
N LYS A 106 -15.63 14.44 11.72
CA LYS A 106 -15.61 14.20 10.27
C LYS A 106 -14.22 14.46 9.73
N TYR A 107 -13.77 13.58 8.85
CA TYR A 107 -12.51 13.66 8.14
C TYR A 107 -12.77 13.65 6.64
N VAL A 108 -12.32 14.69 5.95
CA VAL A 108 -12.58 14.85 4.52
C VAL A 108 -11.34 14.59 3.68
N ILE A 109 -11.52 14.00 2.51
CA ILE A 109 -10.54 13.99 1.43
C ILE A 109 -11.13 14.87 0.33
N THR A 110 -10.60 16.07 0.18
CA THR A 110 -10.99 16.97 -0.90
C THR A 110 -10.19 16.69 -2.17
N LYS A 111 -10.58 17.35 -3.28
CA LYS A 111 -9.78 17.34 -4.52
C LYS A 111 -8.34 17.81 -4.30
N THR A 112 -8.13 18.80 -3.44
CA THR A 112 -6.80 19.31 -3.10
C THR A 112 -5.99 18.29 -2.30
N ASP A 113 -6.62 17.59 -1.37
CA ASP A 113 -5.96 16.55 -0.57
C ASP A 113 -5.54 15.37 -1.44
N MET A 114 -6.43 14.89 -2.31
CA MET A 114 -6.10 13.84 -3.28
C MET A 114 -5.02 14.29 -4.25
N LYS A 115 -5.09 15.53 -4.76
CA LYS A 115 -4.03 16.11 -5.61
C LYS A 115 -2.68 16.06 -4.93
N HIS A 116 -2.60 16.39 -3.64
CA HIS A 116 -1.38 16.30 -2.87
C HIS A 116 -0.84 14.86 -2.82
N MET A 117 -1.69 13.88 -2.50
CA MET A 117 -1.28 12.47 -2.47
C MET A 117 -0.74 12.00 -3.84
N LEU A 118 -1.41 12.38 -4.93
CA LEU A 118 -1.01 11.98 -6.28
C LEU A 118 0.30 12.64 -6.74
N GLU A 119 0.42 13.95 -6.57
CA GLU A 119 1.61 14.72 -6.98
C GLU A 119 2.86 14.29 -6.21
N ARG A 120 2.69 13.80 -4.97
CA ARG A 120 3.79 13.41 -4.08
C ARG A 120 4.14 11.93 -4.15
N HIS A 121 3.15 11.05 -4.16
CA HIS A 121 3.37 9.63 -3.89
C HIS A 121 2.89 8.72 -5.03
N HIS A 122 2.17 9.22 -6.04
CA HIS A 122 1.69 8.38 -7.12
C HIS A 122 2.60 8.44 -8.36
N PRO A 123 3.24 7.33 -8.77
CA PRO A 123 4.24 7.33 -9.85
C PRO A 123 3.75 7.94 -11.18
N ARG A 124 2.49 7.66 -11.56
CA ARG A 124 1.90 8.14 -12.82
C ARG A 124 1.56 9.63 -12.84
N TYR A 125 1.47 10.25 -11.66
CA TYR A 125 1.00 11.62 -11.43
C TYR A 125 2.06 12.47 -10.73
N TRP A 126 3.27 11.95 -10.54
CA TRP A 126 4.30 12.60 -9.75
C TRP A 126 4.85 13.85 -10.46
N THR A 127 4.72 15.02 -9.83
CA THR A 127 5.06 16.32 -10.44
C THR A 127 6.32 16.96 -9.85
N ASP A 128 7.10 16.23 -9.05
CA ASP A 128 8.26 16.70 -8.27
C ASP A 128 7.90 17.77 -7.24
N SER A 129 8.03 17.42 -5.97
CA SER A 129 7.82 18.38 -4.88
C SER A 129 9.05 18.43 -3.96
N LYS A 130 9.78 19.53 -4.08
CA LYS A 130 10.72 20.09 -3.09
C LYS A 130 11.91 19.19 -2.69
N LYS A 131 12.84 19.79 -1.92
CA LYS A 131 14.23 19.38 -1.68
C LYS A 131 14.48 17.96 -1.11
N ASN A 132 13.45 17.20 -0.73
CA ASN A 132 13.58 15.94 0.01
C ASN A 132 12.99 14.71 -0.73
N VAL A 133 13.20 14.62 -2.05
CA VAL A 133 12.71 13.48 -2.86
C VAL A 133 13.31 12.14 -2.41
N LYS A 134 14.53 12.13 -1.86
CA LYS A 134 15.19 10.92 -1.34
C LYS A 134 14.43 10.21 -0.22
N LYS A 135 13.53 10.91 0.48
CA LYS A 135 12.73 10.35 1.59
C LYS A 135 11.28 10.04 1.17
N GLN A 136 10.94 10.22 -0.10
CA GLN A 136 9.60 9.93 -0.59
C GLN A 136 9.45 8.45 -0.88
N THR A 137 8.34 7.89 -0.41
CA THR A 137 7.85 6.57 -0.82
C THR A 137 6.75 6.73 -1.85
N PHE A 138 6.52 5.69 -2.65
CA PHE A 138 5.59 5.73 -3.77
C PHE A 138 4.58 4.60 -3.68
N PHE A 139 3.35 4.91 -4.08
CA PHE A 139 2.29 3.94 -4.35
C PHE A 139 2.68 2.98 -5.47
N ASP A 140 2.03 1.81 -5.53
CA ASP A 140 2.03 1.02 -6.76
C ASP A 140 1.40 1.87 -7.87
N SER A 141 2.09 1.94 -9.01
CA SER A 141 1.63 2.66 -10.21
C SER A 141 0.30 2.17 -10.79
N LYS A 142 -0.13 0.95 -10.43
CA LYS A 142 -1.41 0.35 -10.85
C LYS A 142 -2.61 0.91 -10.09
N LEU A 143 -2.40 1.46 -8.89
CA LEU A 143 -3.49 2.00 -8.09
C LEU A 143 -4.22 3.11 -8.84
N SER A 144 -5.54 3.03 -8.84
CA SER A 144 -6.40 4.09 -9.32
C SER A 144 -6.52 5.19 -8.25
N ILE A 145 -7.05 6.35 -8.65
CA ILE A 145 -7.39 7.43 -7.69
C ILE A 145 -8.39 6.93 -6.63
N LYS A 146 -9.30 6.05 -7.04
CA LYS A 146 -10.29 5.46 -6.12
C LYS A 146 -9.63 4.48 -5.16
N ASP A 147 -8.61 3.74 -5.58
CA ASP A 147 -7.87 2.84 -4.68
C ASP A 147 -7.09 3.63 -3.63
N VAL A 148 -6.44 4.73 -4.03
CA VAL A 148 -5.76 5.65 -3.09
C VAL A 148 -6.75 6.19 -2.05
N GLU A 149 -7.96 6.58 -2.46
CA GLU A 149 -9.02 6.98 -1.54
C GLU A 149 -9.43 5.85 -0.60
N SER A 150 -9.70 4.66 -1.14
CA SER A 150 -10.11 3.49 -0.36
C SER A 150 -9.05 3.09 0.67
N ILE A 151 -7.76 3.15 0.31
CA ILE A 151 -6.64 2.91 1.23
C ILE A 151 -6.68 3.94 2.38
N ALA A 152 -6.81 5.24 2.09
CA ALA A 152 -6.92 6.25 3.14
C ALA A 152 -8.09 5.97 4.09
N ILE A 153 -9.26 5.64 3.54
CA ILE A 153 -10.45 5.32 4.34
C ILE A 153 -10.24 4.05 5.18
N ASN A 154 -9.59 3.03 4.65
CA ASN A 154 -9.28 1.80 5.40
C ASN A 154 -8.28 2.07 6.54
N VAL A 155 -7.25 2.87 6.32
CA VAL A 155 -6.35 3.31 7.39
C VAL A 155 -7.11 4.13 8.44
N ALA A 156 -8.03 5.01 8.03
CA ALA A 156 -8.86 5.78 8.95
C ALA A 156 -9.79 4.88 9.79
N LYS A 157 -10.40 3.86 9.19
CA LYS A 157 -11.22 2.85 9.88
C LYS A 157 -10.41 2.11 10.95
N GLN A 158 -9.20 1.66 10.61
CA GLN A 158 -8.30 1.00 11.56
C GLN A 158 -7.92 1.91 12.74
N ASN A 159 -7.90 3.23 12.53
CA ASN A 159 -7.50 4.22 13.53
C ASN A 159 -8.69 5.01 14.11
N ARG A 160 -9.90 4.44 14.08
CA ARG A 160 -11.15 5.10 14.49
C ARG A 160 -11.07 5.76 15.87
N SER A 161 -10.54 5.06 16.87
CA SER A 161 -10.41 5.53 18.26
C SER A 161 -9.31 6.58 18.44
N GLY A 162 -8.26 6.54 17.63
CA GLY A 162 -7.22 7.56 17.61
C GLY A 162 -7.72 8.86 16.99
N LEU A 163 -8.47 8.74 15.88
CA LEU A 163 -9.10 9.85 15.20
C LEU A 163 -10.14 10.55 16.08
N SER A 164 -10.97 9.81 16.81
CA SER A 164 -11.96 10.42 17.73
C SER A 164 -11.33 11.29 18.81
N LYS A 165 -10.01 11.21 19.03
CA LYS A 165 -9.25 12.01 20.01
C LYS A 165 -8.49 13.21 19.41
N VAL A 166 -8.36 13.32 18.08
CA VAL A 166 -7.63 14.44 17.43
C VAL A 166 -8.43 15.73 17.55
N SER A 167 -7.86 16.81 18.08
CA SER A 167 -8.54 18.11 18.17
C SER A 167 -8.95 18.64 16.78
N SER A 168 -9.97 19.50 16.73
CA SER A 168 -10.49 20.07 15.46
C SER A 168 -9.43 20.83 14.66
N THR A 169 -8.46 21.44 15.33
CA THR A 169 -7.32 22.16 14.74
C THR A 169 -6.05 21.31 14.67
N GLY A 170 -6.10 20.07 15.16
CA GLY A 170 -4.94 19.22 15.36
C GLY A 170 -4.39 18.62 14.07
N SER A 171 -3.15 18.15 14.19
CA SER A 171 -2.47 17.34 13.17
C SER A 171 -1.93 16.07 13.82
N LYS A 172 -2.12 14.93 13.16
CA LYS A 172 -1.60 13.64 13.63
C LYS A 172 -1.42 12.66 12.48
N GLN A 173 -0.42 11.79 12.59
CA GLN A 173 -0.25 10.67 11.69
C GLN A 173 -0.74 9.38 12.33
N PHE A 174 -1.26 8.51 11.47
CA PHE A 174 -1.75 7.19 11.81
C PHE A 174 -1.13 6.19 10.85
N THR A 175 -0.92 4.97 11.33
CA THR A 175 -0.46 3.88 10.48
C THR A 175 -1.55 2.84 10.33
N GLY A 176 -1.61 2.21 9.17
CA GLY A 176 -2.53 1.11 8.91
C GLY A 176 -1.97 0.20 7.84
N THR A 177 -2.48 -1.02 7.75
CA THR A 177 -2.06 -1.98 6.73
C THR A 177 -3.23 -2.30 5.83
N VAL A 178 -3.06 -2.13 4.53
CA VAL A 178 -4.06 -2.45 3.50
C VAL A 178 -3.37 -3.33 2.47
N ASP A 179 -3.92 -4.51 2.21
CA ASP A 179 -3.37 -5.50 1.26
C ASP A 179 -1.90 -5.83 1.51
N GLY A 180 -1.52 -5.98 2.79
CA GLY A 180 -0.14 -6.29 3.21
C GLY A 180 0.83 -5.10 3.15
N VAL A 181 0.39 -3.94 2.66
CA VAL A 181 1.20 -2.72 2.57
C VAL A 181 0.90 -1.81 3.76
N LYS A 182 1.93 -1.43 4.51
CA LYS A 182 1.79 -0.46 5.61
C LYS A 182 1.77 0.96 5.04
N TYR A 183 0.81 1.76 5.46
CA TYR A 183 0.65 3.16 5.06
C TYR A 183 0.74 4.07 6.27
N VAL A 184 1.23 5.30 6.03
CA VAL A 184 1.05 6.44 6.91
C VAL A 184 -0.03 7.32 6.31
N MET A 185 -1.05 7.59 7.10
CA MET A 185 -2.11 8.56 6.82
C MET A 185 -1.95 9.76 7.77
N GLY A 186 -1.77 10.95 7.21
CA GLY A 186 -1.71 12.20 7.97
C GLY A 186 -3.05 12.92 7.94
N VAL A 187 -3.56 13.29 9.10
CA VAL A 187 -4.70 14.19 9.24
C VAL A 187 -4.27 15.56 9.75
N GLU A 188 -4.91 16.61 9.26
CA GLU A 188 -4.70 17.99 9.69
C GLU A 188 -6.00 18.77 9.56
N LYS A 189 -6.47 19.40 10.65
CA LYS A 189 -7.67 20.25 10.67
C LYS A 189 -8.92 19.58 10.06
N GLY A 190 -9.11 18.29 10.35
CA GLY A 190 -10.23 17.51 9.79
C GLY A 190 -10.05 17.05 8.33
N HIS A 191 -8.88 17.28 7.72
CA HIS A 191 -8.55 16.75 6.39
C HIS A 191 -7.64 15.54 6.51
N ILE A 192 -7.87 14.51 5.70
CA ILE A 192 -6.86 13.49 5.43
C ILE A 192 -5.98 14.03 4.29
N ARG A 193 -4.91 14.76 4.63
CA ARG A 193 -4.08 15.50 3.67
C ARG A 193 -2.98 14.66 3.03
N GLN A 194 -2.57 13.60 3.72
CA GLN A 194 -1.40 12.84 3.35
C GLN A 194 -1.70 11.35 3.44
N LEU A 195 -1.21 10.62 2.44
CA LEU A 195 -1.18 9.17 2.45
C LEU A 195 0.09 8.75 1.69
N TYR A 196 0.87 7.86 2.27
CA TYR A 196 2.00 7.22 1.60
C TYR A 196 2.33 5.85 2.20
N PRO A 197 2.88 4.92 1.41
CA PRO A 197 3.32 3.63 1.94
C PRO A 197 4.62 3.78 2.75
N LEU A 198 4.80 2.99 3.80
CA LEU A 198 6.08 2.87 4.50
C LEU A 198 7.01 1.91 3.77
N MET A 199 8.31 2.18 3.86
CA MET A 199 9.33 1.22 3.49
C MET A 199 9.24 0.04 4.45
N LYS A 200 9.27 -1.18 3.92
CA LYS A 200 9.55 -2.36 4.73
C LYS A 200 11.05 -2.47 4.93
#